data_AF-X6M3I6-F1
#
_entry.id   AF-X6M3I6-F1
#
_cell.length_a   1.000
_cell.length_b   1.000
_cell.length_c   1.000
_cell.angle_alpha   90.00
_cell.angle_beta   90.00
_cell.angle_gamma   90.00
#
_symmetry.space_group_name_H-M   'P 1'
#
loop_
_entity.id
_entity.type
_entity.pdbx_description
1 polymer ?
#
loop_
_entity_poly.entity_id
_entity_poly.type
_entity_poly.pdbx_seq_one_letter_code
_entity_poly.pdbx_strand_id
1 'polypeptide(L)'
;MNTFETGLDFYEAAAVHRFETWLQAVYVLLDIPCLLVAIIVYVTIWRASTLHKELWTLTRARDRRRASFLQLLLLFRDLLFVIPFLIIVCTLFRLPMLVLGFMGKMKKPSLAQTTLEVTGCDMIFPEKGKPTFRIKARKPNNFEVPRHSKCSLFVLGKRFWEEVGLRFGGSIATAGQGMLPNTIADKRGMNYEVLNVASNEIEFDVQVQAPQDIKRSAIHNNLKTMSPDVPLCLQLENSEAGILFILILQIRDMVDCAASADGIAHLTNQHFNAGTNRINEVRGTEYSGIVDCFYILVGMEFVKWCIDIFHVCLFFALIAIPWRWIQCVIILLEHPTKWYVRIDNQCIGMMEHAHALFVRLHDFLFEPTLNDLIKDTTLNMNLEGVISQRSNHQSHVINEWCERMRKGFYEFEQELFDDDSNRPVDKLDTTLHIEMNLDTYDYVVKHTAQALSKIKPNPPATAALISDFFQMQMILFWLKCLQTNINMRLLENRISWEHHAMVQEQIHLRQVEFRTRMDGFRM
;
A
#
# COMPACT_ATOMS: atom_id res chain seq x y z
N MET A 1 53.29 -56.40 21.48
CA MET A 1 53.90 -55.16 22.00
C MET A 1 53.65 -54.05 20.97
N ASN A 2 52.50 -53.38 21.05
CA ASN A 2 52.15 -52.16 20.32
C ASN A 2 51.40 -51.27 21.34
N THR A 3 52.12 -50.71 22.31
CA THR A 3 51.55 -49.98 23.46
C THR A 3 52.00 -48.52 23.52
N PHE A 4 52.35 -47.92 22.38
CA PHE A 4 52.79 -46.51 22.30
C PHE A 4 51.90 -45.61 21.43
N GLU A 5 50.84 -46.13 20.81
CA GLU A 5 49.83 -45.31 20.10
C GLU A 5 48.82 -44.65 21.06
N THR A 6 48.75 -45.07 22.33
CA THR A 6 47.73 -44.60 23.29
C THR A 6 48.03 -43.26 23.96
N GLY A 7 49.23 -42.69 23.78
CA GLY A 7 49.63 -41.45 24.45
C GLY A 7 49.16 -40.18 23.75
N LEU A 8 49.34 -40.11 22.42
CA LEU A 8 48.94 -38.93 21.64
C LEU A 8 47.42 -38.75 21.63
N ASP A 9 46.67 -39.85 21.44
CA ASP A 9 45.21 -39.88 21.47
C ASP A 9 44.64 -39.38 22.80
N PHE A 10 45.34 -39.63 23.92
CA PHE A 10 44.92 -39.16 25.24
C PHE A 10 45.08 -37.64 25.40
N TYR A 11 46.18 -37.07 24.90
CA TYR A 11 46.39 -35.62 24.94
C TYR A 11 45.45 -34.87 24.00
N GLU A 12 45.17 -35.42 22.81
CA GLU A 12 44.19 -34.86 21.89
C GLU A 12 42.78 -34.91 22.47
N ALA A 13 42.36 -36.04 23.04
CA ALA A 13 41.06 -36.14 23.73
C ALA A 13 40.95 -35.16 24.92
N ALA A 14 42.01 -35.03 25.74
CA ALA A 14 42.02 -34.09 26.86
C ALA A 14 41.98 -32.62 26.41
N ALA A 15 42.64 -32.27 25.29
CA ALA A 15 42.61 -30.93 24.72
C ALA A 15 41.23 -30.58 24.14
N VAL A 16 40.60 -31.52 23.44
CA VAL A 16 39.22 -31.38 22.93
C VAL A 16 38.24 -31.14 24.09
N HIS A 17 38.31 -31.94 25.16
CA HIS A 17 37.45 -31.76 26.34
C HIS A 17 37.66 -30.42 27.06
N ARG A 18 38.90 -29.91 27.11
CA ARG A 18 39.18 -28.58 27.68
C ARG A 18 38.57 -27.47 26.83
N PHE A 19 38.69 -27.55 25.51
CA PHE A 19 38.10 -26.58 24.60
C PHE A 19 36.57 -26.56 24.70
N GLU A 20 35.93 -27.73 24.75
CA GLU A 20 34.49 -27.86 24.97
C GLU A 20 34.06 -27.24 26.30
N THR A 21 34.82 -27.46 27.37
CA THR A 21 34.54 -26.87 28.70
C THR A 21 34.59 -25.34 28.65
N TRP A 22 35.61 -24.77 28.01
CA TRP A 22 35.71 -23.31 27.83
C TRP A 22 34.57 -22.74 27.00
N LEU A 23 34.17 -23.44 25.94
CA LEU A 23 33.05 -23.04 25.10
C LEU A 23 31.73 -23.04 25.88
N GLN A 24 31.50 -24.06 26.72
CA GLN A 24 30.34 -24.11 27.63
C GLN A 24 30.37 -22.97 28.64
N ALA A 25 31.54 -22.65 29.22
CA ALA A 25 31.67 -21.50 30.12
C ALA A 25 31.32 -20.17 29.44
N VAL A 26 31.78 -19.97 28.20
CA VAL A 26 31.41 -18.79 27.39
C VAL A 26 29.92 -18.77 27.09
N TYR A 27 29.30 -19.91 26.81
CA TYR A 27 27.84 -19.97 26.60
C TYR A 27 27.05 -19.60 27.86
N VAL A 28 27.45 -20.08 29.02
CA VAL A 28 26.83 -19.70 30.31
C VAL A 28 26.97 -18.19 30.54
N LEU A 29 28.15 -17.62 30.30
CA LEU A 29 28.37 -16.17 30.41
C LEU A 29 27.48 -15.36 29.47
N LEU A 30 27.23 -15.86 28.25
CA LEU A 30 26.31 -15.24 27.29
C LEU A 30 24.83 -15.41 27.66
N ASP A 31 24.48 -16.47 28.39
CA ASP A 31 23.11 -16.72 28.83
C ASP A 31 22.67 -15.83 30.01
N ILE A 32 23.60 -15.41 30.88
CA ILE A 32 23.31 -14.49 32.01
C ILE A 32 22.59 -13.20 31.58
N PRO A 33 23.11 -12.39 30.63
CA PRO A 33 22.40 -11.18 30.21
C PRO A 33 21.06 -11.50 29.53
N CYS A 34 20.98 -12.61 28.79
CA CYS A 34 19.73 -13.03 28.15
C CYS A 34 18.67 -13.43 29.17
N LEU A 35 19.07 -14.03 30.29
CA LEU A 35 18.20 -14.37 31.42
C LEU A 35 17.66 -13.11 32.10
N LEU A 36 18.51 -12.11 32.36
CA LEU A 36 18.08 -10.83 32.93
C LEU A 36 17.07 -10.10 32.04
N VAL A 37 17.33 -10.07 30.73
CA VAL A 37 16.42 -9.54 29.71
C VAL A 37 15.08 -10.29 29.74
N ALA A 38 15.12 -11.62 29.77
CA ALA A 38 13.91 -12.43 29.86
C ALA A 38 13.12 -12.14 31.14
N ILE A 39 13.78 -12.02 32.30
CA ILE A 39 13.14 -11.68 33.58
C ILE A 39 12.38 -10.35 33.46
N ILE A 40 12.98 -9.31 32.87
CA ILE A 40 12.29 -8.03 32.65
C ILE A 40 11.01 -8.23 31.83
N VAL A 41 11.09 -8.96 30.72
CA VAL A 41 9.92 -9.24 29.87
C VAL A 41 8.84 -10.02 30.64
N TYR A 42 9.23 -11.03 31.44
CA TYR A 42 8.29 -11.80 32.27
C TYR A 42 7.63 -10.95 33.36
N VAL A 43 8.37 -10.06 34.02
CA VAL A 43 7.84 -9.15 35.06
C VAL A 43 6.79 -8.20 34.48
N THR A 44 6.95 -7.75 33.23
CA THR A 44 5.94 -6.89 32.59
C THR A 44 4.65 -7.62 32.18
N ILE A 45 4.65 -8.96 32.15
CA ILE A 45 3.54 -9.85 31.74
C ILE A 45 3.10 -9.69 30.27
N TRP A 46 3.13 -8.48 29.72
CA TRP A 46 2.61 -8.08 28.41
C TRP A 46 3.10 -8.95 27.25
N ARG A 47 4.40 -9.23 27.19
CA ARG A 47 5.04 -10.09 26.16
C ARG A 47 5.52 -11.43 26.69
N ALA A 48 5.22 -11.74 27.94
CA ALA A 48 5.70 -12.95 28.61
C ALA A 48 5.25 -14.24 27.89
N SER A 49 3.99 -14.29 27.44
CA SER A 49 3.44 -15.46 26.75
C SER A 49 4.10 -15.71 25.38
N THR A 50 4.34 -14.66 24.59
CA THR A 50 5.03 -14.75 23.30
C THR A 50 6.48 -15.21 23.49
N LEU A 51 7.21 -14.58 24.43
CA LEU A 51 8.56 -15.00 24.76
C LEU A 51 8.62 -16.46 25.23
N HIS A 52 7.70 -16.87 26.10
CA HIS A 52 7.62 -18.25 26.58
C HIS A 52 7.45 -19.24 25.42
N LYS A 53 6.52 -18.95 24.49
CA LYS A 53 6.29 -19.78 23.31
C LYS A 53 7.54 -19.85 22.41
N GLU A 54 8.21 -18.74 22.17
CA GLU A 54 9.44 -18.70 21.36
C GLU A 54 10.58 -19.50 22.00
N LEU A 55 10.78 -19.37 23.33
CA LEU A 55 11.80 -20.11 24.05
C LEU A 55 11.56 -21.64 24.01
N TRP A 56 10.31 -22.07 24.04
CA TRP A 56 9.93 -23.50 23.95
C TRP A 56 10.00 -24.07 22.54
N THR A 57 9.66 -23.28 21.52
CA THR A 57 9.59 -23.76 20.13
C THR A 57 10.94 -23.75 19.42
N LEU A 58 11.82 -22.79 19.75
CA LEU A 58 13.13 -22.69 19.14
C LEU A 58 14.07 -23.75 19.71
N THR A 59 14.75 -24.50 18.84
CA THR A 59 15.69 -25.57 19.25
C THR A 59 17.10 -25.05 19.51
N ARG A 60 17.54 -24.00 18.78
CA ARG A 60 18.89 -23.46 18.87
C ARG A 60 19.00 -22.39 19.96
N ALA A 61 20.04 -22.49 20.80
CA ALA A 61 20.29 -21.52 21.87
C ALA A 61 20.48 -20.08 21.35
N ARG A 62 21.17 -19.91 20.22
CA ARG A 62 21.36 -18.60 19.58
C ARG A 62 20.03 -17.91 19.25
N ASP A 63 19.06 -18.67 18.75
CA ASP A 63 17.75 -18.13 18.37
C ASP A 63 16.93 -17.77 19.60
N ARG A 64 17.01 -18.56 20.69
CA ARG A 64 16.41 -18.23 22.00
C ARG A 64 16.97 -16.94 22.59
N ARG A 65 18.30 -16.76 22.57
CA ARG A 65 18.95 -15.51 23.01
C ARG A 65 18.45 -14.31 22.21
N ARG A 66 18.41 -14.45 20.88
CA ARG A 66 17.89 -13.41 19.97
C ARG A 66 16.43 -13.10 20.24
N ALA A 67 15.60 -14.11 20.50
CA ALA A 67 14.20 -13.95 20.85
C ALA A 67 14.02 -13.12 22.13
N SER A 68 14.80 -13.39 23.19
CA SER A 68 14.77 -12.58 24.43
C SER A 68 15.05 -11.10 24.16
N PHE A 69 16.10 -10.77 23.41
CA PHE A 69 16.42 -9.38 23.06
C PHE A 69 15.38 -8.75 22.15
N LEU A 70 14.85 -9.50 21.17
CA LEU A 70 13.82 -9.00 20.27
C LEU A 70 12.53 -8.67 21.03
N GLN A 71 12.08 -9.54 21.94
CA GLN A 71 10.88 -9.28 22.73
C GLN A 71 11.08 -8.11 23.69
N LEU A 72 12.29 -7.87 24.21
CA LEU A 72 12.60 -6.66 24.97
C LEU A 72 12.51 -5.40 24.09
N LEU A 73 13.04 -5.43 22.87
CA LEU A 73 12.93 -4.30 21.94
C LEU A 73 11.46 -4.01 21.57
N LEU A 74 10.68 -5.06 21.32
CA LEU A 74 9.24 -4.94 21.05
C LEU A 74 8.46 -4.43 22.27
N LEU A 75 8.89 -4.79 23.49
CA LEU A 75 8.33 -4.25 24.73
C LEU A 75 8.60 -2.74 24.87
N PHE A 76 9.82 -2.28 24.58
CA PHE A 76 10.14 -0.84 24.58
C PHE A 76 9.33 -0.07 23.54
N ARG A 77 9.14 -0.64 22.34
CA ARG A 77 8.23 -0.07 21.33
C ARG A 77 6.82 0.05 21.89
N ASP A 78 6.27 -1.01 22.46
CA ASP A 78 4.90 -0.99 22.99
C ASP A 78 4.78 0.02 24.14
N LEU A 79 5.80 0.16 25.00
CA LEU A 79 5.88 1.15 26.08
C LEU A 79 5.78 2.59 25.55
N LEU A 80 6.42 2.90 24.42
CA LEU A 80 6.32 4.21 23.78
C LEU A 80 4.89 4.53 23.33
N PHE A 81 4.11 3.52 22.94
CA PHE A 81 2.71 3.67 22.55
C PHE A 81 1.73 3.70 23.74
N VAL A 82 2.19 3.42 24.97
CA VAL A 82 1.34 3.59 26.18
C VAL A 82 0.94 5.05 26.36
N ILE A 83 1.81 6.02 26.05
CA ILE A 83 1.48 7.45 26.17
C ILE A 83 0.34 7.85 25.21
N PRO A 84 0.42 7.61 23.88
CA PRO A 84 -0.70 7.75 22.96
C PRO A 84 -1.98 7.04 23.40
N PHE A 85 -1.85 5.80 23.91
CA PHE A 85 -2.98 5.03 24.42
C PHE A 85 -3.68 5.76 25.57
N LEU A 86 -2.92 6.26 26.54
CA LEU A 86 -3.47 7.04 27.67
C LEU A 86 -4.15 8.32 27.20
N ILE A 87 -3.62 9.02 26.19
CA ILE A 87 -4.27 10.20 25.60
C ILE A 87 -5.63 9.83 24.99
N ILE A 88 -5.71 8.73 24.24
CA ILE A 88 -6.97 8.26 23.64
C ILE A 88 -7.98 7.86 24.73
N VAL A 89 -7.53 7.16 25.77
CA VAL A 89 -8.38 6.76 26.90
C VAL A 89 -8.88 7.98 27.67
N CYS A 90 -8.03 8.94 27.98
CA CYS A 90 -8.41 10.16 28.71
C CYS A 90 -9.37 11.05 27.91
N THR A 91 -9.23 11.08 26.58
CA THR A 91 -10.12 11.89 25.73
C THR A 91 -11.46 11.21 25.43
N LEU A 92 -11.56 9.88 25.58
CA LEU A 92 -12.73 9.03 25.33
C LEU A 92 -13.30 9.06 23.91
N PHE A 93 -13.00 10.09 23.12
CA PHE A 93 -13.57 10.36 21.81
C PHE A 93 -13.26 9.26 20.78
N ARG A 94 -12.03 8.77 20.74
CA ARG A 94 -11.60 7.67 19.85
C ARG A 94 -11.59 6.30 20.54
N LEU A 95 -11.89 6.23 21.83
CA LEU A 95 -11.83 4.99 22.60
C LEU A 95 -12.74 3.89 22.05
N PRO A 96 -14.00 4.13 21.63
CA PRO A 96 -14.86 3.08 21.09
C PRO A 96 -14.26 2.40 19.85
N MET A 97 -13.66 3.17 18.93
CA MET A 97 -13.04 2.63 17.72
C MET A 97 -11.80 1.80 18.04
N LEU A 98 -11.01 2.25 19.01
CA LEU A 98 -9.85 1.51 19.49
C LEU A 98 -10.27 0.18 20.15
N VAL A 99 -11.31 0.19 20.98
CA VAL A 99 -11.87 -1.02 21.60
C VAL A 99 -12.39 -1.99 20.55
N LEU A 100 -13.14 -1.52 19.55
CA LEU A 100 -13.62 -2.36 18.45
C LEU A 100 -12.45 -2.96 17.65
N GLY A 101 -11.40 -2.17 17.39
CA GLY A 101 -10.17 -2.65 16.77
C GLY A 101 -9.50 -3.75 17.58
N PHE A 102 -9.41 -3.59 18.90
CA PHE A 102 -8.88 -4.64 19.79
C PHE A 102 -9.76 -5.89 19.79
N MET A 103 -11.08 -5.73 19.92
CA MET A 103 -12.04 -6.84 19.87
C MET A 103 -11.89 -7.68 18.61
N GLY A 104 -11.73 -7.03 17.45
CA GLY A 104 -11.50 -7.71 16.17
C GLY A 104 -10.18 -8.48 16.10
N LYS A 105 -9.18 -8.12 16.92
CA LYS A 105 -7.88 -8.83 17.01
C LYS A 105 -7.81 -9.84 18.16
N MET A 106 -8.72 -9.81 19.12
CA MET A 106 -8.72 -10.76 20.24
C MET A 106 -9.10 -12.18 19.81
N LYS A 107 -10.06 -12.30 18.90
CA LYS A 107 -10.52 -13.59 18.39
C LYS A 107 -9.65 -14.00 17.20
N LYS A 108 -8.72 -14.92 17.44
CA LYS A 108 -7.92 -15.52 16.38
C LYS A 108 -8.73 -16.64 15.74
N PRO A 109 -8.97 -16.60 14.41
CA PRO A 109 -9.53 -17.75 13.72
C PRO A 109 -8.54 -18.92 13.84
N SER A 110 -9.06 -20.12 14.00
CA SER A 110 -8.28 -21.34 13.98
C SER A 110 -7.64 -21.53 12.59
N LEU A 111 -6.44 -22.11 12.56
CA LEU A 111 -5.75 -22.45 11.32
C LEU A 111 -5.78 -23.96 11.02
N ALA A 112 -6.61 -24.72 11.76
CA ALA A 112 -6.77 -26.16 11.56
C ALA A 112 -7.34 -26.51 10.17
N GLN A 113 -7.40 -27.80 9.86
CA GLN A 113 -8.09 -28.29 8.67
C GLN A 113 -9.61 -28.31 8.90
N THR A 114 -10.38 -28.23 7.81
CA THR A 114 -11.84 -28.35 7.86
C THR A 114 -12.22 -29.77 8.23
N THR A 115 -13.21 -29.90 9.11
CA THR A 115 -13.68 -31.22 9.58
C THR A 115 -14.76 -31.79 8.67
N LEU A 116 -15.58 -30.93 8.06
CA LEU A 116 -16.63 -31.31 7.11
C LEU A 116 -16.14 -31.13 5.68
N GLU A 117 -16.40 -32.13 4.83
CA GLU A 117 -16.16 -32.06 3.39
C GLU A 117 -17.41 -31.50 2.73
N VAL A 118 -17.36 -30.25 2.27
CA VAL A 118 -18.51 -29.63 1.61
C VAL A 118 -18.66 -30.23 0.21
N THR A 119 -19.86 -30.74 -0.09
CA THR A 119 -20.23 -31.35 -1.37
C THR A 119 -21.08 -30.42 -2.24
N GLY A 120 -21.76 -29.46 -1.63
CA GLY A 120 -22.52 -28.43 -2.32
C GLY A 120 -22.84 -27.26 -1.42
N CYS A 121 -22.97 -26.07 -2.00
CA CYS A 121 -23.36 -24.88 -1.26
C CYS A 121 -24.22 -23.97 -2.13
N ASP A 122 -25.40 -23.59 -1.63
CA ASP A 122 -26.26 -22.60 -2.27
C ASP A 122 -26.25 -21.32 -1.42
N MET A 123 -26.00 -20.19 -2.07
CA MET A 123 -26.14 -18.88 -1.46
C MET A 123 -27.52 -18.33 -1.77
N ILE A 124 -28.28 -17.97 -0.75
CA ILE A 124 -29.69 -17.58 -0.85
C ILE A 124 -29.87 -16.18 -0.26
N PHE A 125 -30.22 -15.22 -1.11
CA PHE A 125 -30.61 -13.85 -0.75
C PHE A 125 -32.12 -13.68 -0.95
N PRO A 126 -32.94 -13.82 0.11
CA PRO A 126 -34.38 -13.66 -0.02
C PRO A 126 -34.75 -12.21 -0.35
N GLU A 127 -35.89 -11.96 -1.01
CA GLU A 127 -36.36 -10.60 -1.35
C GLU A 127 -36.36 -9.66 -0.14
N LYS A 128 -36.82 -10.19 1.00
CA LYS A 128 -36.76 -9.58 2.33
C LYS A 128 -36.42 -10.67 3.33
N GLY A 129 -35.30 -10.51 4.03
CA GLY A 129 -34.90 -11.46 5.06
C GLY A 129 -33.39 -11.45 5.27
N LYS A 130 -32.87 -12.60 5.67
CA LYS A 130 -31.46 -12.78 6.01
C LYS A 130 -30.75 -13.63 4.95
N PRO A 131 -29.56 -13.21 4.48
CA PRO A 131 -28.70 -14.05 3.68
C PRO A 131 -28.45 -15.40 4.35
N THR A 132 -28.65 -16.48 3.60
CA THR A 132 -28.52 -17.86 4.09
C THR A 132 -27.60 -18.65 3.17
N PHE A 133 -26.74 -19.47 3.75
CA PHE A 133 -25.94 -20.45 3.03
C PHE A 133 -26.50 -21.84 3.32
N ARG A 134 -27.02 -22.52 2.30
CA ARG A 134 -27.44 -23.91 2.40
C ARG A 134 -26.28 -24.81 2.07
N ILE A 135 -25.81 -25.59 3.02
CA ILE A 135 -24.58 -26.36 2.91
C ILE A 135 -24.91 -27.84 2.93
N LYS A 136 -24.47 -28.53 1.88
CA LYS A 136 -24.43 -29.99 1.79
C LYS A 136 -23.01 -30.41 2.09
N ALA A 137 -22.83 -31.27 3.08
CA ALA A 137 -21.52 -31.71 3.52
C ALA A 137 -21.53 -33.20 3.87
N ARG A 138 -20.37 -33.82 3.73
CA ARG A 138 -20.07 -35.16 4.21
C ARG A 138 -19.28 -35.06 5.50
N LYS A 139 -19.72 -35.80 6.50
CA LYS A 139 -19.07 -35.85 7.82
C LYS A 139 -18.12 -37.05 7.91
N PRO A 140 -17.03 -36.95 8.69
CA PRO A 140 -16.20 -38.11 9.00
C PRO A 140 -16.95 -39.10 9.91
N ASN A 141 -16.58 -40.38 9.84
CA ASN A 141 -17.15 -41.42 10.71
C ASN A 141 -16.94 -41.03 12.18
N ASN A 142 -18.00 -41.16 13.00
CA ASN A 142 -18.01 -40.78 14.43
C ASN A 142 -17.87 -39.28 14.72
N PHE A 143 -18.18 -38.40 13.76
CA PHE A 143 -18.28 -36.97 14.03
C PHE A 143 -19.58 -36.65 14.79
N GLU A 144 -19.44 -36.14 16.00
CA GLU A 144 -20.53 -35.59 16.80
C GLU A 144 -20.16 -34.19 17.28
N VAL A 145 -21.07 -33.23 17.08
CA VAL A 145 -20.92 -31.87 17.61
C VAL A 145 -21.63 -31.80 18.95
N PRO A 146 -20.92 -31.47 20.04
CA PRO A 146 -21.50 -31.35 21.37
C PRO A 146 -22.69 -30.39 21.37
N ARG A 147 -23.82 -30.82 21.93
CA ARG A 147 -25.01 -29.97 22.06
C ARG A 147 -24.63 -28.75 22.91
N HIS A 148 -25.09 -27.57 22.53
CA HIS A 148 -24.77 -26.28 23.17
C HIS A 148 -23.35 -25.74 22.95
N SER A 149 -22.52 -26.39 22.13
CA SER A 149 -21.24 -25.81 21.70
C SER A 149 -21.48 -24.52 20.89
N LYS A 150 -20.61 -23.52 21.05
CA LYS A 150 -20.79 -22.23 20.37
C LYS A 150 -20.21 -22.30 18.96
N CYS A 151 -21.05 -22.02 17.97
CA CYS A 151 -20.60 -21.83 16.59
C CYS A 151 -20.31 -20.34 16.32
N SER A 152 -19.21 -20.06 15.64
CA SER A 152 -18.68 -18.73 15.38
C SER A 152 -18.37 -18.60 13.89
N LEU A 153 -19.07 -17.68 13.22
CA LEU A 153 -18.84 -17.36 11.81
C LEU A 153 -17.83 -16.21 11.71
N PHE A 154 -16.70 -16.49 11.09
CA PHE A 154 -15.67 -15.53 10.75
C PHE A 154 -15.81 -15.09 9.29
N VAL A 155 -15.64 -13.78 9.06
CA VAL A 155 -15.53 -13.20 7.72
C VAL A 155 -14.12 -12.61 7.59
N LEU A 156 -13.30 -13.29 6.81
CA LEU A 156 -11.86 -13.05 6.66
C LEU A 156 -11.56 -12.55 5.24
N GLY A 157 -10.41 -11.93 5.05
CA GLY A 157 -10.03 -11.31 3.77
C GLY A 157 -9.52 -9.88 3.95
N LYS A 158 -8.19 -9.68 3.87
CA LYS A 158 -7.59 -8.34 3.98
C LYS A 158 -8.14 -7.40 2.91
N ARG A 159 -8.12 -7.84 1.65
CA ARG A 159 -8.62 -7.08 0.49
C ARG A 159 -10.12 -6.79 0.60
N PHE A 160 -10.90 -7.74 1.12
CA PHE A 160 -12.33 -7.54 1.39
C PHE A 160 -12.56 -6.38 2.36
N TRP A 161 -11.89 -6.39 3.51
CA TRP A 161 -12.07 -5.34 4.51
C TRP A 161 -11.49 -3.98 4.08
N GLU A 162 -10.44 -3.97 3.27
CA GLU A 162 -9.92 -2.76 2.63
C GLU A 162 -10.96 -2.17 1.67
N GLU A 163 -11.57 -3.00 0.82
CA GLU A 163 -12.64 -2.55 -0.09
C GLU A 163 -13.86 -2.04 0.68
N VAL A 164 -14.27 -2.72 1.76
CA VAL A 164 -15.33 -2.24 2.64
C VAL A 164 -14.96 -0.88 3.24
N GLY A 165 -13.70 -0.71 3.68
CA GLY A 165 -13.19 0.55 4.22
C GLY A 165 -13.17 1.68 3.19
N LEU A 166 -12.85 1.38 1.92
CA LEU A 166 -12.84 2.34 0.82
C LEU A 166 -14.25 2.79 0.43
N ARG A 167 -15.22 1.87 0.39
CA ARG A 167 -16.59 2.17 -0.08
C ARG A 167 -17.52 2.68 1.02
N PHE A 168 -17.44 2.11 2.21
CA PHE A 168 -18.35 2.42 3.32
C PHE A 168 -17.65 3.22 4.45
N GLY A 169 -16.34 3.41 4.35
CA GLY A 169 -15.55 4.13 5.35
C GLY A 169 -14.87 3.20 6.35
N GLY A 170 -13.64 3.55 6.72
CA GLY A 170 -12.80 2.74 7.61
C GLY A 170 -13.45 2.44 8.97
N SER A 171 -14.27 3.34 9.50
CA SER A 171 -14.98 3.12 10.77
C SER A 171 -15.99 1.97 10.68
N ILE A 172 -16.70 1.83 9.54
CA ILE A 172 -17.66 0.75 9.32
C ILE A 172 -16.91 -0.58 9.18
N ALA A 173 -15.79 -0.60 8.44
CA ALA A 173 -14.94 -1.78 8.35
C ALA A 173 -14.41 -2.23 9.71
N THR A 174 -13.87 -1.31 10.52
CA THR A 174 -13.38 -1.62 11.87
C THR A 174 -14.50 -2.09 12.80
N ALA A 175 -15.67 -1.46 12.75
CA ALA A 175 -16.82 -1.92 13.54
C ALA A 175 -17.28 -3.32 13.12
N GLY A 176 -17.39 -3.57 11.81
CA GLY A 176 -17.71 -4.88 11.25
C GLY A 176 -16.72 -5.96 11.69
N GLN A 177 -15.42 -5.68 11.62
CA GLN A 177 -14.37 -6.58 12.13
C GLN A 177 -14.46 -6.79 13.64
N GLY A 178 -14.72 -5.73 14.42
CA GLY A 178 -14.86 -5.78 15.87
C GLY A 178 -16.06 -6.61 16.35
N MET A 179 -17.11 -6.70 15.52
CA MET A 179 -18.28 -7.53 15.78
C MET A 179 -18.08 -9.01 15.47
N LEU A 180 -16.94 -9.40 14.86
CA LEU A 180 -16.64 -10.79 14.55
C LEU A 180 -15.96 -11.54 15.73
N PRO A 181 -16.01 -12.88 15.71
CA PRO A 181 -16.94 -13.69 14.91
C PRO A 181 -18.39 -13.49 15.34
N ASN A 182 -19.30 -13.67 14.38
CA ASN A 182 -20.73 -13.68 14.64
C ASN A 182 -21.09 -15.02 15.30
N THR A 183 -21.59 -14.98 16.54
CA THR A 183 -21.92 -16.20 17.28
C THR A 183 -23.29 -16.71 16.83
N ILE A 184 -23.31 -17.88 16.21
CA ILE A 184 -24.54 -18.55 15.80
C ILE A 184 -25.07 -19.33 16.99
N ALA A 185 -26.18 -18.86 17.56
CA ALA A 185 -26.88 -19.56 18.63
C ALA A 185 -27.70 -20.74 18.10
N ASP A 186 -27.85 -21.77 18.96
CA ASP A 186 -28.69 -22.94 18.70
C ASP A 186 -30.10 -22.53 18.27
N LYS A 187 -30.63 -23.17 17.23
CA LYS A 187 -31.92 -22.90 16.56
C LYS A 187 -32.05 -21.55 15.85
N ARG A 188 -31.07 -20.64 15.93
CA ARG A 188 -31.07 -19.34 15.22
C ARG A 188 -30.12 -19.28 14.03
N GLY A 189 -29.77 -20.45 13.48
CA GLY A 189 -28.94 -20.52 12.27
C GLY A 189 -28.14 -21.80 12.10
N MET A 190 -28.18 -22.74 13.05
CA MET A 190 -27.62 -24.09 12.88
C MET A 190 -28.47 -25.09 13.66
N ASN A 191 -28.87 -26.20 13.02
CA ASN A 191 -29.62 -27.26 13.65
C ASN A 191 -28.69 -28.43 14.01
N TYR A 192 -28.27 -28.50 15.28
CA TYR A 192 -27.37 -29.56 15.77
C TYR A 192 -27.99 -30.96 15.68
N GLU A 193 -29.32 -31.07 15.67
CA GLU A 193 -29.98 -32.37 15.50
C GLU A 193 -29.68 -32.92 14.12
N VAL A 194 -29.70 -32.06 13.09
CA VAL A 194 -29.38 -32.42 11.70
C VAL A 194 -27.90 -32.78 11.55
N LEU A 195 -27.00 -32.04 12.21
CA LEU A 195 -25.56 -32.33 12.20
C LEU A 195 -25.22 -33.68 12.83
N ASN A 196 -25.96 -34.06 13.88
CA ASN A 196 -25.72 -35.28 14.65
C ASN A 196 -26.54 -36.49 14.17
N VAL A 197 -27.32 -36.38 13.09
CA VAL A 197 -28.01 -37.55 12.49
C VAL A 197 -26.97 -38.56 12.03
N ALA A 198 -27.19 -39.86 12.26
CA ALA A 198 -26.26 -40.94 11.89
C ALA A 198 -25.95 -41.09 10.38
N SER A 199 -26.50 -40.23 9.51
CA SER A 199 -26.18 -40.18 8.08
C SER A 199 -24.80 -39.57 7.84
N ASN A 200 -24.04 -40.14 6.90
CA ASN A 200 -22.74 -39.59 6.47
C ASN A 200 -22.90 -38.32 5.62
N GLU A 201 -24.04 -38.15 4.96
CA GLU A 201 -24.37 -36.95 4.20
C GLU A 201 -25.40 -36.13 4.98
N ILE A 202 -25.06 -34.87 5.20
CA ILE A 202 -25.85 -33.91 5.95
C ILE A 202 -26.10 -32.68 5.08
N GLU A 203 -27.32 -32.19 5.14
CA GLU A 203 -27.71 -30.92 4.52
C GLU A 203 -28.23 -30.02 5.63
N PHE A 204 -27.60 -28.86 5.81
CA PHE A 204 -27.99 -27.90 6.84
C PHE A 204 -27.85 -26.47 6.34
N ASP A 205 -28.75 -25.61 6.81
CA ASP A 205 -28.73 -24.18 6.51
C ASP A 205 -27.94 -23.43 7.57
N VAL A 206 -27.01 -22.58 7.14
CA VAL A 206 -26.27 -21.61 7.94
C VAL A 206 -26.80 -20.22 7.64
N GLN A 207 -27.57 -19.66 8.56
CA GLN A 207 -28.11 -18.30 8.42
C GLN A 207 -27.10 -17.28 8.95
N VAL A 208 -26.77 -16.27 8.13
CA VAL A 208 -26.00 -15.12 8.61
C VAL A 208 -26.93 -14.28 9.46
N GLN A 209 -26.65 -14.19 10.77
CA GLN A 209 -27.45 -13.37 11.67
C GLN A 209 -27.23 -11.88 11.37
N ALA A 210 -28.04 -11.34 10.47
CA ALA A 210 -28.29 -9.91 10.40
C ALA A 210 -29.32 -9.53 11.49
N PRO A 211 -29.14 -8.40 12.20
CA PRO A 211 -30.09 -7.94 13.22
C PRO A 211 -31.45 -7.57 12.64
N GLN A 212 -31.48 -7.16 11.36
CA GLN A 212 -32.66 -6.67 10.67
C GLN A 212 -32.82 -7.40 9.33
N ASP A 213 -34.06 -7.53 8.86
CA ASP A 213 -34.35 -8.02 7.52
C ASP A 213 -33.85 -7.00 6.50
N ILE A 214 -32.91 -7.41 5.66
CA ILE A 214 -32.34 -6.55 4.63
C ILE A 214 -33.05 -6.89 3.32
N LYS A 215 -33.46 -5.86 2.57
CA LYS A 215 -34.01 -6.05 1.22
C LYS A 215 -32.89 -6.51 0.27
N ARG A 216 -33.16 -7.50 -0.57
CA ARG A 216 -32.21 -7.98 -1.60
C ARG A 216 -31.66 -6.84 -2.46
N SER A 217 -32.50 -5.87 -2.83
CA SER A 217 -32.10 -4.70 -3.60
C SER A 217 -31.08 -3.81 -2.89
N ALA A 218 -31.16 -3.69 -1.56
CA ALA A 218 -30.17 -2.94 -0.78
C ALA A 218 -28.83 -3.67 -0.73
N ILE A 219 -28.84 -5.01 -0.59
CA ILE A 219 -27.63 -5.84 -0.66
C ILE A 219 -26.98 -5.70 -2.04
N HIS A 220 -27.75 -5.88 -3.11
CA HIS A 220 -27.28 -5.73 -4.49
C HIS A 220 -26.65 -4.35 -4.73
N ASN A 221 -27.34 -3.27 -4.34
CA ASN A 221 -26.85 -1.91 -4.53
C ASN A 221 -25.54 -1.66 -3.76
N ASN A 222 -25.42 -2.15 -2.53
CA ASN A 222 -24.19 -2.00 -1.76
C ASN A 222 -23.05 -2.81 -2.38
N LEU A 223 -23.27 -4.09 -2.71
CA LEU A 223 -22.25 -4.96 -3.29
C LEU A 223 -21.78 -4.50 -4.67
N LYS A 224 -22.68 -3.95 -5.50
CA LYS A 224 -22.34 -3.44 -6.84
C LYS A 224 -21.35 -2.27 -6.80
N THR A 225 -21.23 -1.57 -5.66
CA THR A 225 -20.24 -0.50 -5.51
C THR A 225 -18.83 -1.01 -5.24
N MET A 226 -18.68 -2.27 -4.83
CA MET A 226 -17.40 -2.90 -4.52
C MET A 226 -16.79 -3.54 -5.77
N SER A 227 -15.46 -3.65 -5.81
CA SER A 227 -14.77 -4.37 -6.89
C SER A 227 -15.16 -5.86 -6.91
N PRO A 228 -15.57 -6.42 -8.08
CA PRO A 228 -16.12 -7.77 -8.19
C PRO A 228 -15.08 -8.87 -7.87
N ASP A 229 -13.79 -8.59 -8.09
CA ASP A 229 -12.70 -9.58 -7.97
C ASP A 229 -12.12 -9.68 -6.56
N VAL A 230 -12.73 -9.02 -5.58
CA VAL A 230 -12.24 -9.03 -4.21
C VAL A 230 -12.66 -10.35 -3.53
N PRO A 231 -11.70 -11.20 -3.12
CA PRO A 231 -12.02 -12.44 -2.45
C PRO A 231 -12.31 -12.20 -0.96
N LEU A 232 -13.24 -12.97 -0.42
CA LEU A 232 -13.54 -13.07 1.01
C LEU A 232 -13.56 -14.55 1.41
N CYS A 233 -13.22 -14.82 2.67
CA CYS A 233 -13.20 -16.16 3.23
C CYS A 233 -14.21 -16.24 4.39
N LEU A 234 -15.23 -17.09 4.25
CA LEU A 234 -16.16 -17.42 5.33
C LEU A 234 -15.66 -18.68 6.02
N GLN A 235 -15.41 -18.59 7.31
CA GLN A 235 -14.93 -19.72 8.11
C GLN A 235 -15.89 -19.95 9.27
N LEU A 236 -16.49 -21.13 9.34
CA LEU A 236 -17.36 -21.49 10.45
C LEU A 236 -16.61 -22.39 11.43
N GLU A 237 -16.51 -21.93 12.68
CA GLU A 237 -15.83 -22.64 13.75
C GLU A 237 -16.79 -23.06 14.84
N ASN A 238 -16.54 -24.23 15.41
CA ASN A 238 -17.14 -24.70 16.64
C ASN A 238 -16.09 -24.68 17.76
N SER A 239 -16.49 -24.26 18.96
CA SER A 239 -15.59 -24.17 20.11
C SER A 239 -14.92 -25.50 20.50
N GLU A 240 -15.55 -26.63 20.18
CA GLU A 240 -15.08 -27.97 20.58
C GLU A 240 -14.65 -28.80 19.37
N ALA A 241 -15.38 -28.71 18.24
CA ALA A 241 -15.08 -29.46 17.02
C ALA A 241 -14.07 -28.76 16.07
N GLY A 242 -13.62 -27.54 16.38
CA GLY A 242 -12.69 -26.81 15.53
C GLY A 242 -13.37 -26.23 14.28
N ILE A 243 -12.66 -26.19 13.15
CA ILE A 243 -13.21 -25.60 11.92
C ILE A 243 -14.14 -26.61 11.26
N LEU A 244 -15.40 -26.22 11.10
CA LEU A 244 -16.40 -27.05 10.43
C LEU A 244 -16.16 -27.02 8.92
N PHE A 245 -16.19 -25.82 8.32
CA PHE A 245 -15.92 -25.63 6.90
C PHE A 245 -15.37 -24.23 6.61
N ILE A 246 -14.82 -24.08 5.40
CA ILE A 246 -14.32 -22.81 4.85
C ILE A 246 -14.91 -22.62 3.45
N LEU A 247 -15.39 -21.42 3.14
CA LEU A 247 -15.85 -21.00 1.82
C LEU A 247 -15.03 -19.80 1.36
N ILE A 248 -14.50 -19.84 0.15
CA ILE A 248 -13.92 -18.68 -0.53
C ILE A 248 -14.95 -18.17 -1.54
N LEU A 249 -15.38 -16.92 -1.36
CA LEU A 249 -16.32 -16.25 -2.26
C LEU A 249 -15.65 -15.04 -2.89
N GLN A 250 -16.10 -14.65 -4.06
CA GLN A 250 -15.82 -13.34 -4.64
C GLN A 250 -17.04 -12.43 -4.46
N ILE A 251 -16.80 -11.11 -4.43
CA ILE A 251 -17.90 -10.13 -4.44
C ILE A 251 -18.80 -10.35 -5.66
N ARG A 252 -18.23 -10.72 -6.81
CA ARG A 252 -18.96 -11.09 -8.03
C ARG A 252 -20.05 -12.13 -7.76
N ASP A 253 -19.73 -13.23 -7.09
CA ASP A 253 -20.69 -14.30 -6.80
C ASP A 253 -21.87 -13.79 -5.97
N MET A 254 -21.60 -12.88 -5.02
CA MET A 254 -22.62 -12.25 -4.19
C MET A 254 -23.49 -11.26 -4.98
N VAL A 255 -22.89 -10.49 -5.89
CA VAL A 255 -23.62 -9.57 -6.79
C VAL A 255 -24.53 -10.36 -7.72
N ASP A 256 -24.02 -11.42 -8.33
CA ASP A 256 -24.76 -12.28 -9.26
C ASP A 256 -25.94 -12.96 -8.55
N CYS A 257 -25.73 -13.45 -7.34
CA CYS A 257 -26.80 -13.98 -6.48
C CYS A 257 -27.87 -12.91 -6.18
N ALA A 258 -27.45 -11.70 -5.79
CA ALA A 258 -28.36 -10.61 -5.47
C ALA A 258 -29.15 -10.10 -6.70
N ALA A 259 -28.58 -10.23 -7.90
CA ALA A 259 -29.21 -9.87 -9.17
C ALA A 259 -30.14 -10.95 -9.73
N SER A 260 -29.95 -12.22 -9.35
CA SER A 260 -30.78 -13.34 -9.82
C SER A 260 -32.25 -13.18 -9.39
N ALA A 261 -33.18 -13.60 -10.26
CA ALA A 261 -34.63 -13.48 -10.00
C ALA A 261 -35.04 -14.22 -8.71
N ASP A 262 -34.51 -15.43 -8.54
CA ASP A 262 -34.81 -16.28 -7.38
C ASP A 262 -33.95 -15.93 -6.15
N GLY A 263 -32.89 -15.13 -6.33
CA GLY A 263 -31.95 -14.82 -5.25
C GLY A 263 -31.11 -16.04 -4.83
N ILE A 264 -30.89 -16.99 -5.73
CA ILE A 264 -30.17 -18.24 -5.45
C ILE A 264 -28.99 -18.36 -6.40
N ALA A 265 -27.79 -18.54 -5.85
CA ALA A 265 -26.59 -18.88 -6.61
C ALA A 265 -26.02 -20.20 -6.11
N HIS A 266 -25.86 -21.15 -7.03
CA HIS A 266 -25.21 -22.42 -6.78
C HIS A 266 -23.70 -22.24 -6.86
N LEU A 267 -23.01 -22.42 -5.74
CA LEU A 267 -21.56 -22.31 -5.69
C LEU A 267 -20.91 -23.58 -6.25
N THR A 268 -19.83 -23.40 -7.01
CA THR A 268 -19.05 -24.51 -7.57
C THR A 268 -18.02 -25.05 -6.57
N ASN A 269 -17.47 -26.24 -6.86
CA ASN A 269 -16.41 -26.88 -6.06
C ASN A 269 -15.20 -25.98 -5.77
N GLN A 270 -14.93 -24.98 -6.62
CA GLN A 270 -13.80 -24.06 -6.41
C GLN A 270 -13.98 -23.13 -5.19
N HIS A 271 -15.22 -22.94 -4.73
CA HIS A 271 -15.53 -22.09 -3.58
C HIS A 271 -15.30 -22.80 -2.25
N PHE A 272 -15.60 -24.10 -2.18
CA PHE A 272 -15.61 -24.84 -0.91
C PHE A 272 -14.55 -25.95 -0.80
N ASN A 273 -13.91 -26.33 -1.90
CA ASN A 273 -12.74 -27.21 -1.93
C ASN A 273 -11.50 -26.48 -2.48
N ALA A 274 -11.32 -25.22 -2.08
CA ALA A 274 -10.15 -24.45 -2.44
C ALA A 274 -8.88 -25.06 -1.80
N GLY A 275 -7.79 -25.12 -2.56
CA GLY A 275 -6.52 -25.60 -2.03
C GLY A 275 -6.03 -24.75 -0.85
N THR A 276 -5.32 -25.37 0.10
CA THR A 276 -4.82 -24.73 1.32
C THR A 276 -4.04 -23.43 1.06
N ASN A 277 -3.32 -23.36 -0.06
CA ASN A 277 -2.57 -22.17 -0.47
C ASN A 277 -3.52 -20.99 -0.76
N ARG A 278 -4.59 -21.21 -1.52
CA ARG A 278 -5.59 -20.18 -1.83
C ARG A 278 -6.37 -19.75 -0.58
N ILE A 279 -6.70 -20.71 0.29
CA ILE A 279 -7.32 -20.41 1.59
C ILE A 279 -6.39 -19.50 2.40
N ASN A 280 -5.12 -19.85 2.52
CA ASN A 280 -4.14 -19.07 3.28
C ASN A 280 -3.87 -17.69 2.68
N GLU A 281 -3.88 -17.57 1.34
CA GLU A 281 -3.76 -16.29 0.64
C GLU A 281 -4.92 -15.35 0.96
N VAL A 282 -6.16 -15.82 0.88
CA VAL A 282 -7.35 -15.00 1.14
C VAL A 282 -7.52 -14.74 2.64
N ARG A 283 -7.38 -15.79 3.47
CA ARG A 283 -7.50 -15.71 4.94
C ARG A 283 -6.43 -14.79 5.55
N GLY A 284 -5.25 -14.74 4.94
CA GLY A 284 -4.04 -14.24 5.57
C GLY A 284 -3.39 -15.33 6.42
N THR A 285 -2.07 -15.41 6.35
CA THR A 285 -1.27 -16.43 7.07
C THR A 285 -0.95 -16.04 8.51
N GLU A 286 -1.03 -14.76 8.85
CA GLU A 286 -0.57 -14.24 10.13
C GLU A 286 -1.61 -13.33 10.79
N TYR A 287 -2.35 -13.92 11.74
CA TYR A 287 -3.05 -13.13 12.74
C TYR A 287 -2.07 -12.79 13.87
N SER A 288 -1.38 -11.66 13.70
CA SER A 288 -0.65 -11.02 14.79
C SER A 288 -1.59 -10.84 15.98
N GLY A 289 -1.19 -11.30 17.16
CA GLY A 289 -2.04 -11.20 18.35
C GLY A 289 -2.30 -9.76 18.75
N ILE A 290 -3.18 -9.56 19.73
CA ILE A 290 -3.44 -8.22 20.31
C ILE A 290 -2.13 -7.52 20.67
N VAL A 291 -1.23 -8.25 21.33
CA VAL A 291 0.09 -7.76 21.77
C VAL A 291 0.92 -7.24 20.60
N ASP A 292 0.88 -7.90 19.45
CA ASP A 292 1.63 -7.49 18.26
C ASP A 292 0.93 -6.38 17.47
N CYS A 293 -0.40 -6.32 17.54
CA CYS A 293 -1.20 -5.27 16.91
C CYS A 293 -1.29 -3.97 17.72
N PHE A 294 -0.93 -4.01 19.02
CA PHE A 294 -1.19 -2.91 19.95
C PHE A 294 -0.65 -1.57 19.46
N TYR A 295 0.66 -1.50 19.15
CA TYR A 295 1.28 -0.27 18.70
C TYR A 295 0.71 0.26 17.37
N ILE A 296 0.31 -0.64 16.46
CA ILE A 296 -0.29 -0.27 15.17
C ILE A 296 -1.68 0.34 15.40
N LEU A 297 -2.53 -0.35 16.16
CA LEU A 297 -3.90 0.11 16.42
C LEU A 297 -3.90 1.43 17.18
N VAL A 298 -3.10 1.52 18.25
CA VAL A 298 -2.96 2.75 19.03
C VAL A 298 -2.35 3.87 18.19
N GLY A 299 -1.31 3.56 17.42
CA GLY A 299 -0.65 4.54 16.54
C GLY A 299 -1.58 5.10 15.47
N MET A 300 -2.35 4.25 14.80
CA MET A 300 -3.32 4.67 13.79
C MET A 300 -4.41 5.58 14.39
N GLU A 301 -4.98 5.20 15.53
CA GLU A 301 -6.00 6.03 16.19
C GLU A 301 -5.40 7.32 16.79
N PHE A 302 -4.15 7.29 17.24
CA PHE A 302 -3.45 8.48 17.72
C PHE A 302 -3.14 9.46 16.59
N VAL A 303 -2.72 8.98 15.42
CA VAL A 303 -2.51 9.84 14.24
C VAL A 303 -3.82 10.50 13.83
N LYS A 304 -4.94 9.75 13.80
CA LYS A 304 -6.27 10.32 13.56
C LYS A 304 -6.63 11.37 14.61
N TRP A 305 -6.35 11.10 15.89
CA TRP A 305 -6.56 12.06 16.97
C TRP A 305 -5.73 13.34 16.77
N CYS A 306 -4.45 13.24 16.42
CA CYS A 306 -3.62 14.41 16.11
C CYS A 306 -4.17 15.23 14.94
N ILE A 307 -4.65 14.55 13.89
CA ILE A 307 -5.32 15.17 12.76
C ILE A 307 -6.59 15.88 13.22
N ASP A 308 -7.41 15.27 14.08
CA ASP A 308 -8.61 15.90 14.62
C ASP A 308 -8.27 17.16 15.43
N ILE A 309 -7.26 17.11 16.29
CA ILE A 309 -6.79 18.28 17.05
C ILE A 309 -6.30 19.39 16.12
N PHE A 310 -5.55 19.04 15.08
CA PHE A 310 -5.11 20.00 14.07
C PHE A 310 -6.31 20.67 13.37
N HIS A 311 -7.33 19.90 12.98
CA HIS A 311 -8.56 20.45 12.40
C HIS A 311 -9.32 21.35 13.37
N VAL A 312 -9.36 21.01 14.66
CA VAL A 312 -9.97 21.85 15.69
C VAL A 312 -9.21 23.18 15.83
N CYS A 313 -7.88 23.15 15.86
CA CYS A 313 -7.06 24.38 15.86
C CYS A 313 -7.30 25.23 14.60
N LEU A 314 -7.34 24.59 13.42
CA LEU A 314 -7.64 25.27 12.16
C LEU A 314 -9.04 25.89 12.18
N PHE A 315 -10.02 25.20 12.73
CA PHE A 315 -11.38 25.69 12.90
C PHE A 315 -11.43 26.95 13.77
N PHE A 316 -10.74 26.96 14.92
CA PHE A 316 -10.65 28.16 15.76
C PHE A 316 -9.91 29.31 15.08
N ALA A 317 -8.84 29.03 14.34
CA ALA A 317 -8.13 30.04 13.54
C ALA A 317 -9.01 30.63 12.44
N LEU A 318 -9.85 29.81 11.78
CA LEU A 318 -10.81 30.26 10.78
C LEU A 318 -11.92 31.12 11.40
N ILE A 319 -12.42 30.76 12.59
CA ILE A 319 -13.41 31.59 13.31
C ILE A 319 -12.85 32.98 13.63
N ALA A 320 -11.57 33.08 13.99
CA ALA A 320 -10.90 34.36 14.21
C ALA A 320 -10.83 35.22 12.94
N ILE A 321 -11.01 34.63 11.76
CA ILE A 321 -10.98 35.29 10.45
C ILE A 321 -12.30 34.99 9.70
N PRO A 322 -13.42 35.65 10.07
CA PRO A 322 -14.76 35.23 9.65
C PRO A 322 -14.95 35.13 8.13
N TRP A 323 -14.32 36.01 7.35
CA TRP A 323 -14.42 35.97 5.89
C TRP A 323 -13.74 34.74 5.28
N ARG A 324 -12.63 34.26 5.84
CA ARG A 324 -11.98 33.01 5.43
C ARG A 324 -12.82 31.79 5.82
N TRP A 325 -13.46 31.85 6.98
CA TRP A 325 -14.41 30.80 7.37
C TRP A 325 -15.60 30.71 6.41
N ILE A 326 -16.21 31.84 6.04
CA ILE A 326 -17.29 31.87 5.05
C ILE A 326 -16.81 31.31 3.70
N GLN A 327 -15.61 31.69 3.23
CA GLN A 327 -15.02 31.12 2.01
C GLN A 327 -14.84 29.60 2.13
N CYS A 328 -14.34 29.12 3.26
CA CYS A 328 -14.18 27.68 3.52
C CYS A 328 -15.53 26.95 3.49
N VAL A 329 -16.57 27.51 4.12
CA VAL A 329 -17.93 26.95 4.10
C VAL A 329 -18.49 26.94 2.67
N ILE A 330 -18.28 28.00 1.89
CA ILE A 330 -18.69 28.04 0.47
C ILE A 330 -17.99 26.93 -0.32
N ILE A 331 -16.68 26.75 -0.12
CA ILE A 331 -15.90 25.70 -0.77
C ILE A 331 -16.38 24.30 -0.34
N LEU A 332 -16.71 24.13 0.93
CA LEU A 332 -17.13 22.84 1.50
C LEU A 332 -18.57 22.46 1.09
N LEU A 333 -19.42 23.46 0.84
CA LEU A 333 -20.77 23.29 0.30
C LEU A 333 -20.80 23.22 -1.23
N GLU A 334 -19.68 23.47 -1.89
CA GLU A 334 -19.60 23.42 -3.34
C GLU A 334 -19.71 21.97 -3.82
N HIS A 335 -20.58 21.75 -4.81
CA HIS A 335 -20.73 20.43 -5.40
C HIS A 335 -19.37 19.95 -5.96
N PRO A 336 -18.97 18.67 -5.75
CA PRO A 336 -17.64 18.19 -6.14
C PRO A 336 -17.27 18.52 -7.59
N THR A 337 -18.22 18.43 -8.53
CA THR A 337 -17.98 18.78 -9.94
C THR A 337 -17.54 20.24 -10.14
N LYS A 338 -18.12 21.19 -9.41
CA LYS A 338 -17.72 22.60 -9.49
C LYS A 338 -16.35 22.84 -8.85
N TRP A 339 -16.05 22.11 -7.77
CA TRP A 339 -14.74 22.14 -7.16
C TRP A 339 -13.65 21.69 -8.16
N TYR A 340 -13.88 20.60 -8.90
CA TYR A 340 -12.96 20.13 -9.94
C TYR A 340 -12.76 21.19 -11.03
N VAL A 341 -13.86 21.75 -11.57
CA VAL A 341 -13.78 22.81 -12.60
C VAL A 341 -12.99 24.03 -12.11
N ARG A 342 -13.14 24.42 -10.84
CA ARG A 342 -12.36 25.54 -10.29
C ARG A 342 -10.89 25.21 -10.17
N ILE A 343 -10.54 24.03 -9.65
CA ILE A 343 -9.14 23.60 -9.55
C ILE A 343 -8.52 23.52 -10.94
N ASP A 344 -9.24 22.99 -11.92
CA ASP A 344 -8.81 22.91 -13.31
C ASP A 344 -8.55 24.29 -13.90
N ASN A 345 -9.49 25.23 -13.74
CA ASN A 345 -9.30 26.62 -14.16
C ASN A 345 -8.11 27.30 -13.46
N GLN A 346 -7.85 27.00 -12.19
CA GLN A 346 -6.68 27.52 -11.47
C GLN A 346 -5.38 26.93 -12.02
N CYS A 347 -5.36 25.64 -12.32
CA CYS A 347 -4.23 24.96 -12.94
C CYS A 347 -3.95 25.51 -14.34
N ILE A 348 -4.97 25.68 -15.17
CA ILE A 348 -4.87 26.29 -16.50
C ILE A 348 -4.32 27.72 -16.39
N GLY A 349 -4.86 28.55 -15.49
CA GLY A 349 -4.35 29.90 -15.27
C GLY A 349 -2.89 29.95 -14.80
N MET A 350 -2.46 28.99 -13.97
CA MET A 350 -1.04 28.85 -13.60
C MET A 350 -0.17 28.43 -14.79
N MET A 351 -0.66 27.55 -15.67
CA MET A 351 0.03 27.14 -16.89
C MET A 351 0.16 28.29 -17.88
N GLU A 352 -0.91 29.06 -18.10
CA GLU A 352 -0.88 30.26 -18.94
C GLU A 352 0.12 31.30 -18.41
N HIS A 353 0.15 31.53 -17.09
CA HIS A 353 1.12 32.44 -16.49
C HIS A 353 2.56 31.94 -16.66
N ALA A 354 2.78 30.64 -16.49
CA ALA A 354 4.09 30.03 -16.71
C ALA A 354 4.53 30.14 -18.18
N HIS A 355 3.61 29.95 -19.13
CA HIS A 355 3.87 30.15 -20.55
C HIS A 355 4.18 31.62 -20.87
N ALA A 356 3.43 32.58 -20.32
CA ALA A 356 3.69 34.00 -20.53
C ALA A 356 5.06 34.44 -19.97
N LEU A 357 5.46 33.91 -18.81
CA LEU A 357 6.80 34.12 -18.26
C LEU A 357 7.88 33.53 -19.16
N PHE A 358 7.62 32.33 -19.70
CA PHE A 358 8.53 31.67 -20.64
C PHE A 358 8.71 32.50 -21.92
N VAL A 359 7.62 32.98 -22.53
CA VAL A 359 7.68 33.85 -23.72
C VAL A 359 8.47 35.13 -23.42
N ARG A 360 8.23 35.79 -22.28
CA ARG A 360 9.01 36.97 -21.89
C ARG A 360 10.49 36.67 -21.67
N LEU A 361 10.82 35.53 -21.07
CA LEU A 361 12.21 35.09 -20.90
C LEU A 361 12.86 34.82 -22.27
N HIS A 362 12.12 34.21 -23.19
CA HIS A 362 12.55 34.01 -24.55
C HIS A 362 12.84 35.34 -25.25
N ASP A 363 11.90 36.29 -25.24
CA ASP A 363 12.05 37.58 -25.93
C ASP A 363 13.13 38.47 -25.29
N PHE A 364 13.31 38.39 -23.97
CA PHE A 364 14.26 39.24 -23.25
C PHE A 364 15.69 38.68 -23.22
N LEU A 365 15.85 37.36 -23.10
CA LEU A 365 17.17 36.73 -23.01
C LEU A 365 17.57 36.06 -24.31
N PHE A 366 16.64 35.38 -24.97
CA PHE A 366 16.96 34.51 -26.09
C PHE A 366 17.12 35.29 -27.39
N GLU A 367 16.13 36.12 -27.74
CA GLU A 367 16.14 36.89 -28.97
C GLU A 367 17.34 37.87 -29.06
N PRO A 368 17.71 38.63 -28.02
CA PRO A 368 18.85 39.54 -28.08
C PRO A 368 20.18 38.78 -28.15
N THR A 369 20.33 37.68 -27.38
CA THR A 369 21.54 36.86 -27.42
C THR A 369 21.73 36.21 -28.79
N LEU A 370 20.64 35.73 -29.41
CA LEU A 370 20.69 35.19 -30.76
C LEU A 370 21.04 36.29 -31.78
N ASN A 371 20.43 37.47 -31.66
CA ASN A 371 20.72 38.61 -32.53
C ASN A 371 22.17 39.09 -32.40
N ASP A 372 22.72 39.15 -31.20
CA ASP A 372 24.12 39.53 -30.98
C ASP A 372 25.09 38.46 -31.49
N LEU A 373 24.76 37.18 -31.31
CA LEU A 373 25.51 36.07 -31.89
C LEU A 373 25.51 36.10 -33.43
N ILE A 374 24.38 36.44 -34.05
CA ILE A 374 24.27 36.63 -35.50
C ILE A 374 25.08 37.85 -35.94
N LYS A 375 25.00 38.98 -35.24
CA LYS A 375 25.79 40.19 -35.54
C LYS A 375 27.29 39.91 -35.47
N ASP A 376 27.76 39.22 -34.43
CA ASP A 376 29.17 38.85 -34.27
C ASP A 376 29.64 37.91 -35.39
N THR A 377 28.77 36.98 -35.81
CA THR A 377 29.06 36.11 -36.96
C THR A 377 29.17 36.91 -38.26
N THR A 378 28.32 37.93 -38.43
CA THR A 378 28.28 38.78 -39.64
C THR A 378 29.46 39.76 -39.70
N LEU A 379 29.86 40.34 -38.56
CA LEU A 379 31.02 41.23 -38.44
C LEU A 379 32.34 40.50 -38.73
N ASN A 380 32.48 39.26 -38.25
CA ASN A 380 33.67 38.44 -38.50
C ASN A 380 33.79 37.98 -39.97
N MET A 381 32.68 37.87 -40.71
CA MET A 381 32.72 37.58 -42.15
C MET A 381 33.25 38.75 -43.00
N ASN A 382 33.19 40.00 -42.49
CA ASN A 382 33.60 41.19 -43.24
C ASN A 382 35.06 41.62 -43.01
N LEU A 383 35.74 41.11 -41.97
CA LEU A 383 37.06 41.62 -41.59
C LEU A 383 38.27 40.82 -42.10
N GLU A 384 38.12 39.55 -42.51
CA GLU A 384 39.24 38.75 -43.03
C GLU A 384 38.81 37.86 -44.20
N GLY A 385 39.34 38.15 -45.39
CA GLY A 385 39.16 37.34 -46.61
C GLY A 385 39.77 35.93 -46.57
N VAL A 386 40.09 35.37 -45.40
CA VAL A 386 40.62 34.00 -45.23
C VAL A 386 40.11 33.35 -43.94
N ILE A 387 38.79 33.21 -43.74
CA ILE A 387 38.22 32.18 -42.83
C ILE A 387 36.94 31.61 -43.46
N SER A 388 37.07 30.62 -44.36
CA SER A 388 35.94 30.01 -45.06
C SER A 388 35.48 28.64 -44.53
N GLN A 389 35.91 28.21 -43.34
CA GLN A 389 35.47 26.91 -42.79
C GLN A 389 34.86 26.95 -41.38
N ARG A 390 35.12 27.97 -40.56
CA ARG A 390 34.69 27.96 -39.15
C ARG A 390 33.29 28.54 -38.92
N SER A 391 32.89 29.54 -39.70
CA SER A 391 31.58 30.20 -39.59
C SER A 391 30.41 29.30 -40.05
N ASN A 392 30.61 28.48 -41.08
CA ASN A 392 29.60 27.52 -41.53
C ASN A 392 29.28 26.45 -40.49
N HIS A 393 30.25 26.06 -39.65
CA HIS A 393 30.02 25.03 -38.64
C HIS A 393 29.21 25.55 -37.45
N GLN A 394 29.47 26.77 -36.99
CA GLN A 394 28.71 27.37 -35.89
C GLN A 394 27.26 27.69 -36.30
N SER A 395 27.04 28.21 -37.51
CA SER A 395 25.68 28.47 -38.01
C SER A 395 24.85 27.19 -38.16
N HIS A 396 25.46 26.08 -38.63
CA HIS A 396 24.79 24.78 -38.70
C HIS A 396 24.40 24.25 -37.33
N VAL A 397 25.27 24.34 -36.32
CA VAL A 397 25.00 23.85 -34.97
C VAL A 397 23.86 24.63 -34.30
N ILE A 398 23.81 25.95 -34.48
CA ILE A 398 22.74 26.78 -33.93
C ILE A 398 21.40 26.49 -34.63
N ASN A 399 21.39 26.40 -35.97
CA ASN A 399 20.18 26.08 -36.72
C ASN A 399 19.65 24.67 -36.40
N GLU A 400 20.55 23.69 -36.29
CA GLU A 400 20.18 22.32 -35.90
C GLU A 400 19.62 22.26 -34.48
N TRP A 401 20.18 23.05 -33.56
CA TRP A 401 19.66 23.16 -32.20
C TRP A 401 18.27 23.81 -32.16
N CYS A 402 18.07 24.92 -32.87
CA CYS A 402 16.77 25.60 -32.98
C CYS A 402 15.70 24.68 -33.60
N GLU A 403 16.04 23.94 -34.65
CA GLU A 403 15.11 22.99 -35.28
C GLU A 403 14.74 21.82 -34.37
N ARG A 404 15.70 21.29 -33.60
CA ARG A 404 15.43 20.22 -32.64
C ARG A 404 14.54 20.70 -31.48
N MET A 405 14.77 21.91 -30.98
CA MET A 405 13.90 22.51 -29.96
C MET A 405 12.49 22.73 -30.49
N ARG A 406 12.37 23.30 -31.71
CA ARG A 406 11.08 23.52 -32.36
C ARG A 406 10.31 22.23 -32.57
N LYS A 407 10.98 21.17 -33.04
CA LYS A 407 10.39 19.84 -33.23
C LYS A 407 9.95 19.20 -31.91
N GLY A 408 10.79 19.25 -30.87
CA GLY A 408 10.45 18.71 -29.55
C GLY A 408 9.26 19.41 -28.90
N PHE A 409 9.12 20.73 -29.10
CA PHE A 409 7.93 21.48 -28.66
C PHE A 409 6.68 21.09 -29.44
N TYR A 410 6.76 20.91 -30.75
CA TYR A 410 5.63 20.49 -31.58
C TYR A 410 5.14 19.08 -31.24
N GLU A 411 6.06 18.13 -31.01
CA GLU A 411 5.72 16.77 -30.61
C GLU A 411 5.07 16.73 -29.21
N PHE A 412 5.53 17.59 -28.29
CA PHE A 412 4.93 17.74 -26.97
C PHE A 412 3.53 18.35 -27.02
N GLU A 413 3.33 19.39 -27.84
CA GLU A 413 2.01 20.00 -28.04
C GLU A 413 1.04 18.99 -28.64
N GLN A 414 1.48 18.16 -29.59
CA GLN A 414 0.71 17.02 -30.08
C GLN A 414 0.42 16.03 -28.95
N GLU A 415 1.40 15.56 -28.17
CA GLU A 415 1.14 14.59 -27.10
C GLU A 415 0.22 15.12 -25.97
N LEU A 416 0.25 16.43 -25.70
CA LEU A 416 -0.56 17.07 -24.66
C LEU A 416 -1.99 17.37 -25.13
N PHE A 417 -2.19 17.68 -26.41
CA PHE A 417 -3.46 18.14 -26.99
C PHE A 417 -4.05 17.22 -28.05
N ASP A 418 -3.42 16.08 -28.37
CA ASP A 418 -4.02 15.04 -29.21
C ASP A 418 -5.16 14.40 -28.42
N ASP A 419 -6.35 14.97 -28.63
CA ASP A 419 -7.63 14.51 -28.13
C ASP A 419 -7.94 13.17 -28.80
N ASP A 420 -7.43 12.09 -28.20
CA ASP A 420 -7.64 10.70 -28.62
C ASP A 420 -9.09 10.24 -28.33
N SER A 421 -10.04 11.06 -28.79
CA SER A 421 -11.50 10.94 -28.76
C SER A 421 -12.02 9.70 -29.52
N ASN A 422 -11.14 8.90 -30.12
CA ASN A 422 -11.47 7.70 -30.87
C ASN A 422 -10.97 6.38 -30.25
N ARG A 423 -10.33 6.37 -29.07
CA ARG A 423 -9.98 5.09 -28.41
C ARG A 423 -11.19 4.50 -27.68
N PRO A 424 -11.64 3.27 -28.02
CA PRO A 424 -12.73 2.61 -27.31
C PRO A 424 -12.31 2.32 -25.86
N VAL A 425 -13.13 2.79 -24.92
CA VAL A 425 -12.94 2.80 -23.46
C VAL A 425 -12.76 1.39 -22.84
N ASP A 426 -13.11 0.33 -23.58
CA ASP A 426 -13.22 -1.03 -23.04
C ASP A 426 -11.90 -1.82 -22.92
N LYS A 427 -10.74 -1.19 -23.17
CA LYS A 427 -9.41 -1.83 -23.00
C LYS A 427 -8.41 -0.97 -22.21
N LEU A 428 -8.87 -0.23 -21.21
CA LEU A 428 -7.96 0.33 -20.21
C LEU A 428 -7.55 -0.78 -19.22
N ASP A 429 -6.53 -1.56 -19.59
CA ASP A 429 -5.82 -2.41 -18.65
C ASP A 429 -5.20 -1.52 -17.56
N THR A 430 -5.38 -1.91 -16.29
CA THR A 430 -5.09 -1.14 -15.06
C THR A 430 -3.62 -0.77 -14.80
N THR A 431 -2.77 -0.83 -15.81
CA THR A 431 -1.41 -0.30 -15.79
C THR A 431 -1.23 0.47 -17.08
N LEU A 432 -1.69 1.72 -17.09
CA LEU A 432 -1.21 2.70 -18.05
C LEU A 432 0.28 2.94 -17.70
N HIS A 433 1.14 2.05 -18.19
CA HIS A 433 2.55 2.35 -18.34
C HIS A 433 2.58 3.56 -19.28
N ILE A 434 2.75 4.75 -18.69
CA ILE A 434 3.26 5.90 -19.41
C ILE A 434 4.72 5.54 -19.73
N GLU A 435 4.91 4.66 -20.72
CA GLU A 435 6.12 4.66 -21.52
C GLU A 435 6.03 5.92 -22.40
N MET A 436 6.17 7.08 -21.76
CA MET A 436 6.83 8.18 -22.45
C MET A 436 8.16 7.57 -22.88
N ASN A 437 8.40 7.45 -24.19
CA ASN A 437 9.53 6.71 -24.72
C ASN A 437 10.82 7.23 -24.07
N LEU A 438 11.24 6.55 -23.00
CA LEU A 438 12.35 6.94 -22.13
C LEU A 438 13.62 6.94 -22.97
N ASP A 439 13.67 6.13 -24.03
CA ASP A 439 14.74 6.15 -25.01
C ASP A 439 14.76 7.48 -25.77
N THR A 440 13.63 8.16 -26.01
CA THR A 440 13.63 9.49 -26.67
C THR A 440 14.19 10.56 -25.75
N TYR A 441 13.83 10.57 -24.46
CA TYR A 441 14.40 11.50 -23.47
C TYR A 441 15.89 11.23 -23.25
N ASP A 442 16.26 9.97 -23.03
CA ASP A 442 17.63 9.55 -22.76
C ASP A 442 18.51 9.71 -24.02
N TYR A 443 17.93 9.53 -25.22
CA TYR A 443 18.56 9.85 -26.51
C TYR A 443 18.81 11.34 -26.64
N VAL A 444 17.81 12.21 -26.43
CA VAL A 444 18.00 13.67 -26.55
C VAL A 444 19.04 14.17 -25.54
N VAL A 445 18.99 13.72 -24.29
CA VAL A 445 19.95 14.12 -23.25
C VAL A 445 21.36 13.60 -23.57
N LYS A 446 21.53 12.32 -23.92
CA LYS A 446 22.85 11.76 -24.30
C LYS A 446 23.40 12.40 -25.56
N HIS A 447 22.59 12.63 -26.59
CA HIS A 447 23.05 13.23 -27.84
C HIS A 447 23.41 14.70 -27.67
N THR A 448 22.66 15.45 -26.86
CA THR A 448 22.97 16.85 -26.55
C THR A 448 24.24 16.95 -25.71
N ALA A 449 24.43 16.06 -24.74
CA ALA A 449 25.65 15.97 -23.95
C ALA A 449 26.89 15.55 -24.79
N GLN A 450 26.73 14.60 -25.71
CA GLN A 450 27.79 14.20 -26.65
C GLN A 450 28.10 15.27 -27.71
N ALA A 451 27.11 16.07 -28.11
CA ALA A 451 27.32 17.21 -28.99
C ALA A 451 28.07 18.33 -28.26
N LEU A 452 27.73 18.60 -27.00
CA LEU A 452 28.43 19.56 -26.14
C LEU A 452 29.88 19.17 -25.89
N SER A 453 30.16 17.89 -25.60
CA SER A 453 31.53 17.42 -25.32
C SER A 453 32.49 17.51 -26.51
N LYS A 454 31.96 17.70 -27.73
CA LYS A 454 32.76 17.88 -28.96
C LYS A 454 33.12 19.34 -29.23
N ILE A 455 32.51 20.28 -28.51
CA ILE A 455 32.82 21.71 -28.62
C ILE A 455 34.01 21.99 -27.71
N LYS A 456 35.23 22.08 -28.28
CA LYS A 456 36.42 22.48 -27.52
C LYS A 456 36.29 23.94 -27.06
N PRO A 457 36.37 24.23 -25.75
CA PRO A 457 36.19 25.57 -25.23
C PRO A 457 37.42 26.43 -25.55
N ASN A 458 37.20 27.55 -26.23
CA ASN A 458 37.98 28.76 -25.98
C ASN A 458 36.98 29.92 -25.85
N PRO A 459 37.08 30.76 -24.81
CA PRO A 459 35.94 31.54 -24.32
C PRO A 459 35.72 32.83 -25.14
N PRO A 460 34.62 33.58 -24.92
CA PRO A 460 34.33 34.18 -23.61
C PRO A 460 33.38 33.31 -22.79
N ALA A 461 33.73 33.13 -21.52
CA ALA A 461 33.13 32.17 -20.58
C ALA A 461 31.65 32.43 -20.29
N THR A 462 31.09 33.54 -20.76
CA THR A 462 29.71 33.97 -20.57
C THR A 462 28.72 33.16 -21.40
N ALA A 463 29.03 32.80 -22.65
CA ALA A 463 28.06 32.13 -23.53
C ALA A 463 27.78 30.67 -23.13
N ALA A 464 28.83 29.94 -22.72
CA ALA A 464 28.68 28.57 -22.22
C ALA A 464 27.90 28.53 -20.90
N LEU A 465 28.21 29.47 -19.98
CA LEU A 465 27.51 29.57 -18.69
C LEU A 465 26.03 29.96 -18.86
N ILE A 466 25.72 30.82 -19.84
CA ILE A 466 24.34 31.18 -20.18
C ILE A 466 23.61 30.01 -20.83
N SER A 467 24.27 29.25 -21.72
CA SER A 467 23.69 28.05 -22.33
C SER A 467 23.39 26.95 -21.30
N ASP A 468 24.34 26.67 -20.40
CA ASP A 468 24.17 25.67 -19.34
C ASP A 468 23.11 26.10 -18.32
N PHE A 469 23.09 27.39 -17.95
CA PHE A 469 22.03 27.94 -17.10
C PHE A 469 20.67 27.84 -17.77
N PHE A 470 20.57 28.12 -19.07
CA PHE A 470 19.33 28.05 -19.82
C PHE A 470 18.83 26.61 -20.01
N GLN A 471 19.71 25.67 -20.35
CA GLN A 471 19.37 24.24 -20.40
C GLN A 471 18.89 23.74 -19.04
N MET A 472 19.53 24.19 -17.95
CA MET A 472 19.10 23.86 -16.59
C MET A 472 17.71 24.43 -16.27
N GLN A 473 17.43 25.70 -16.62
CA GLN A 473 16.10 26.29 -16.40
C GLN A 473 15.01 25.63 -17.25
N MET A 474 15.33 25.27 -18.49
CA MET A 474 14.45 24.52 -19.38
C MET A 474 14.11 23.14 -18.81
N ILE A 475 15.11 22.38 -18.36
CA ILE A 475 14.89 21.06 -17.74
C ILE A 475 14.08 21.19 -16.44
N LEU A 476 14.36 22.21 -15.61
CA LEU A 476 13.58 22.47 -14.39
C LEU A 476 12.13 22.84 -14.68
N PHE A 477 11.88 23.64 -15.72
CA PHE A 477 10.54 23.98 -16.18
C PHE A 477 9.80 22.72 -16.67
N TRP A 478 10.44 21.91 -17.52
CA TRP A 478 9.91 20.64 -18.03
C TRP A 478 9.54 19.67 -16.91
N LEU A 479 10.41 19.48 -15.92
CA LEU A 479 10.13 18.62 -14.77
C LEU A 479 8.93 19.12 -13.95
N LYS A 480 8.72 20.44 -13.88
CA LYS A 480 7.60 21.04 -13.15
C LYS A 480 6.28 20.92 -13.89
N CYS A 481 6.28 21.06 -15.21
CA CYS A 481 5.13 20.77 -16.06
C CYS A 481 4.73 19.28 -15.96
N LEU A 482 5.71 18.37 -16.04
CA LEU A 482 5.49 16.93 -15.90
C LEU A 482 4.91 16.58 -14.52
N GLN A 483 5.48 17.13 -13.44
CA GLN A 483 4.98 16.95 -12.06
C GLN A 483 3.53 17.42 -11.94
N THR A 484 3.18 18.55 -12.57
CA THR A 484 1.82 19.11 -12.52
C THR A 484 0.83 18.23 -13.28
N ASN A 485 1.19 17.74 -14.48
CA ASN A 485 0.35 16.83 -15.26
C ASN A 485 0.15 15.47 -14.56
N ILE A 486 1.22 14.90 -14.00
CA ILE A 486 1.14 13.68 -13.19
C ILE A 486 0.20 13.90 -12.00
N ASN A 487 0.33 15.00 -11.27
CA ASN A 487 -0.56 15.30 -10.14
C ASN A 487 -2.02 15.40 -10.58
N MET A 488 -2.30 16.03 -11.72
CA MET A 488 -3.66 16.12 -12.30
C MET A 488 -4.23 14.74 -12.66
N ARG A 489 -3.46 13.89 -13.36
CA ARG A 489 -3.91 12.53 -13.71
C ARG A 489 -4.05 11.60 -12.51
N LEU A 490 -3.23 11.78 -11.46
CA LEU A 490 -3.37 11.02 -10.20
C LEU A 490 -4.63 11.43 -9.44
N LEU A 491 -4.98 12.73 -9.45
CA LEU A 491 -6.21 13.29 -8.89
C LEU A 491 -7.46 12.77 -9.62
N GLU A 492 -7.39 12.65 -10.94
CA GLU A 492 -8.47 12.13 -11.78
C GLU A 492 -8.70 10.62 -11.56
N ASN A 493 -7.63 9.84 -11.42
CA ASN A 493 -7.68 8.38 -11.27
C ASN A 493 -7.82 7.87 -9.82
N ARG A 494 -8.00 8.75 -8.83
CA ARG A 494 -8.10 8.40 -7.39
C ARG A 494 -6.95 7.49 -6.90
N ILE A 495 -5.75 7.70 -7.40
CA ILE A 495 -4.58 6.87 -7.06
C ILE A 495 -4.14 7.18 -5.62
N SER A 496 -3.69 6.16 -4.87
CA SER A 496 -3.35 6.30 -3.46
C SER A 496 -2.12 7.19 -3.22
N TRP A 497 -2.07 7.83 -2.05
CA TRP A 497 -0.96 8.69 -1.62
C TRP A 497 0.42 8.00 -1.64
N GLU A 498 0.46 6.67 -1.54
CA GLU A 498 1.69 5.87 -1.61
C GLU A 498 2.31 5.89 -3.02
N HIS A 499 1.47 5.81 -4.06
CA HIS A 499 1.93 5.92 -5.44
C HIS A 499 2.42 7.34 -5.75
N HIS A 500 1.73 8.36 -5.22
CA HIS A 500 2.17 9.75 -5.32
C HIS A 500 3.54 9.96 -4.65
N ALA A 501 3.75 9.42 -3.45
CA ALA A 501 5.04 9.51 -2.75
C ALA A 501 6.18 8.85 -3.55
N MET A 502 5.94 7.66 -4.12
CA MET A 502 6.91 6.95 -4.94
C MET A 502 7.31 7.73 -6.20
N VAL A 503 6.34 8.34 -6.89
CA VAL A 503 6.61 9.15 -8.10
C VAL A 503 7.36 10.44 -7.73
N GLN A 504 6.99 11.10 -6.64
CA GLN A 504 7.72 12.28 -6.15
C GLN A 504 9.17 11.94 -5.74
N GLU A 505 9.39 10.77 -5.12
CA GLU A 505 10.72 10.28 -4.76
C GLU A 505 11.57 10.01 -6.01
N GLN A 506 11.01 9.39 -7.05
CA GLN A 506 11.71 9.17 -8.32
C GLN A 506 12.08 10.49 -9.01
N ILE A 507 11.15 11.46 -9.05
CA ILE A 507 11.42 12.80 -9.59
C ILE A 507 12.57 13.46 -8.81
N HIS A 508 12.53 13.37 -7.48
CA HIS A 508 13.56 13.95 -6.61
C HIS A 508 14.93 13.31 -6.82
N LEU A 509 15.01 11.98 -6.84
CA LEU A 509 16.26 11.25 -7.07
C LEU A 509 16.89 11.61 -8.42
N ARG A 510 16.08 11.80 -9.47
CA ARG A 510 16.56 12.24 -10.78
C ARG A 510 17.02 13.69 -10.81
N GLN A 511 16.33 14.59 -10.08
CA GLN A 511 16.81 15.96 -9.89
C GLN A 511 18.17 16.01 -9.18
N VAL A 512 18.37 15.16 -8.17
CA VAL A 512 19.63 15.04 -7.44
C VAL A 512 20.72 14.47 -8.35
N GLU A 513 20.47 13.37 -9.05
CA GLU A 513 21.42 12.76 -10.00
C GLU A 513 21.87 13.77 -11.07
N PHE A 514 20.92 14.53 -11.63
CA PHE A 514 21.21 15.56 -12.62
C PHE A 514 22.08 16.69 -12.05
N ARG A 515 21.76 17.21 -10.84
CA ARG A 515 22.61 18.22 -10.18
C ARG A 515 24.01 17.70 -9.92
N THR A 516 24.16 16.47 -9.41
CA THR A 516 25.48 15.89 -9.13
C THR A 516 26.31 15.73 -10.40
N ARG A 517 25.70 15.37 -11.54
CA ARG A 517 26.39 15.35 -12.83
C ARG A 517 26.84 16.75 -13.26
N MET A 518 25.99 17.75 -13.10
CA MET A 518 26.31 19.14 -13.46
C MET A 518 27.40 19.76 -12.58
N ASP A 519 27.42 19.45 -11.28
CA ASP A 519 28.49 19.90 -10.38
C ASP A 519 29.84 19.25 -10.73
N GLY A 520 29.82 18.02 -11.26
CA GLY A 520 31.00 17.35 -11.80
C GLY A 520 31.55 17.96 -13.10
N PHE A 521 30.77 18.76 -13.83
CA PHE A 521 31.24 19.52 -15.00
C PHE A 521 31.78 20.91 -14.64
N ARG A 522 31.55 21.39 -13.40
CA ARG A 522 32.06 22.68 -12.90
C ARG A 522 33.45 22.58 -12.24
N MET A 523 33.93 21.37 -11.96
CA MET A 523 35.34 21.08 -11.64
C MET A 523 36.11 20.78 -12.92
#